data_AF-A0A6A4GZY1-F1
#
_entry.id   AF-A0A6A4GZY1-F1
#
_cell.length_a   1.000
_cell.length_b   1.000
_cell.length_c   1.000
_cell.angle_alpha   90.00
_cell.angle_beta   90.00
_cell.angle_gamma   90.00
#
_symmetry.space_group_name_H-M   'P 1'
#
loop_
_entity.id
_entity.type
_entity.pdbx_description
1 polymer ?
#
loop_
_entity_poly.entity_id
_entity_poly.type
_entity_poly.pdbx_seq_one_letter_code
_entity_poly.pdbx_strand_id
1 'polypeptide(L)'
;MDTTPDQPAEDTFDDLPEDILSLNTDEILTRIRLLDNDIKVMRSETMRLQHEQTVMKEKIRDNGEKIKQNKVLPYLVGNVVEILDVDPEGEEDGANQDLDSMRSEKLKPGDLVGVNKDSYLVLDTLPAEFDSRVKAMEVDERPTETYTDIGGLEKQIEELVEAIVLPMQEAEKFKTLGIKPPKGCLMYGPPGTGKTLLARACAAQTQACYLKLAGPSLVQMFIGDGAKLVRDAFALAKEKAPAIIFIDELDAIGTKRFDSDKSGDREVQRTMLELLNQLDGFSSDERIKVIAATNRIDILDPALLRSGRLDRKIEFPLPNETARARILEIHSRKMTLAEDVNFEELARSTDEFNAAQLKATCVEAGMMALREGASKLNHEHFLSGISEVQSKKKNDLMYFA
;
A
#
# COMPACT_ATOMS: atom_id res chain seq x y z
N MET A 1 -27.32 40.52 21.42
CA MET A 1 -27.79 39.48 22.35
C MET A 1 -27.21 39.84 23.70
N ASP A 2 -28.06 40.37 24.57
CA ASP A 2 -27.74 40.72 25.95
C ASP A 2 -27.25 39.49 26.71
N THR A 3 -26.10 39.63 27.38
CA THR A 3 -25.68 38.69 28.43
C THR A 3 -25.71 39.45 29.74
N THR A 4 -26.89 39.48 30.37
CA THR A 4 -27.06 39.85 31.78
C THR A 4 -26.17 38.93 32.64
N PRO A 5 -25.42 39.46 33.63
CA PRO A 5 -24.68 38.63 34.57
C PRO A 5 -25.67 37.88 35.47
N ASP A 6 -25.47 36.57 35.63
CA ASP A 6 -26.21 35.73 36.57
C ASP A 6 -26.18 36.36 37.98
N GLN A 7 -27.34 36.55 38.60
CA GLN A 7 -27.42 36.94 40.00
C GLN A 7 -26.90 35.79 40.88
N PRO A 8 -26.11 36.06 41.93
CA PRO A 8 -25.67 35.01 42.85
C PRO A 8 -26.90 34.39 43.52
N ALA A 9 -26.93 33.05 43.59
CA ALA A 9 -27.97 32.29 44.26
C ALA A 9 -28.11 32.77 45.72
N GLU A 10 -29.36 32.93 46.20
CA GLU A 10 -29.62 33.26 47.61
C GLU A 10 -29.16 32.09 48.49
N ASP A 11 -28.23 32.35 49.42
CA ASP A 11 -27.72 31.36 50.37
C ASP A 11 -28.84 30.92 51.34
N THR A 12 -29.55 29.85 51.00
CA THR A 12 -30.46 29.15 51.93
C THR A 12 -29.62 28.39 52.97
N PHE A 13 -29.89 28.63 54.26
CA PHE A 13 -29.19 28.02 55.41
C PHE A 13 -29.35 26.48 55.53
N ASP A 14 -30.02 25.83 54.59
CA ASP A 14 -30.28 24.38 54.58
C ASP A 14 -29.05 23.53 54.16
N ASP A 15 -28.00 24.14 53.61
CA ASP A 15 -26.76 23.44 53.19
C ASP A 15 -25.65 23.46 54.26
N LEU A 16 -25.94 23.93 55.48
CA LEU A 16 -24.95 23.97 56.56
C LEU A 16 -24.69 22.57 57.13
N PRO A 17 -23.42 22.11 57.15
CA PRO A 17 -23.07 20.80 57.73
C PRO A 17 -23.54 20.67 59.19
N GLU A 18 -24.02 19.49 59.60
CA GLU A 18 -24.51 19.22 60.96
C GLU A 18 -23.48 19.56 62.06
N ASP A 19 -22.19 19.51 61.73
CA ASP A 19 -21.07 19.89 62.60
C ASP A 19 -21.11 21.39 62.99
N ILE A 20 -21.68 22.27 62.17
CA ILE A 20 -21.80 23.72 62.44
C ILE A 20 -22.99 24.03 63.35
N LEU A 21 -24.07 23.24 63.24
CA LEU A 21 -25.27 23.40 64.06
C LEU A 21 -25.06 23.01 65.54
N SER A 22 -24.02 22.23 65.84
CA SER A 22 -23.70 21.76 67.20
C SER A 22 -22.65 22.60 67.94
N LEU A 23 -22.01 23.56 67.26
CA LEU A 23 -20.93 24.39 67.81
C LEU A 23 -21.46 25.67 68.47
N ASN A 24 -20.77 26.15 69.51
CA ASN A 24 -21.11 27.44 70.14
C ASN A 24 -20.79 28.62 69.22
N THR A 25 -21.55 29.71 69.31
CA THR A 25 -21.36 30.93 68.48
C THR A 25 -19.94 31.50 68.52
N ASP A 26 -19.25 31.39 69.67
CA ASP A 26 -17.85 31.82 69.81
C ASP A 26 -16.85 30.90 69.07
N GLU A 27 -17.15 29.60 68.99
CA GLU A 27 -16.34 28.61 68.25
C GLU A 27 -16.51 28.79 66.74
N ILE A 28 -17.73 29.13 66.29
CA ILE A 28 -18.01 29.47 64.89
C ILE A 28 -17.28 30.76 64.50
N LEU A 29 -17.30 31.80 65.35
CA LEU A 29 -16.58 33.05 65.10
C LEU A 29 -15.05 32.88 65.05
N THR A 30 -14.50 32.02 65.90
CA THR A 30 -13.06 31.68 65.84
C THR A 30 -12.72 30.89 64.60
N ARG A 31 -13.58 29.96 64.16
CA ARG A 31 -13.40 29.19 62.92
C ARG A 31 -13.49 30.05 61.66
N ILE A 32 -14.42 31.01 61.60
CA ILE A 32 -14.51 31.99 60.51
C ILE A 32 -13.21 32.79 60.40
N ARG A 33 -12.64 33.25 61.52
CA ARG A 33 -11.35 33.98 61.51
C ARG A 33 -10.17 33.13 61.05
N LEU A 34 -10.17 31.84 61.36
CA LEU A 34 -9.16 30.91 60.86
C LEU A 34 -9.30 30.69 59.35
N LEU A 35 -10.52 30.46 58.87
CA LEU A 35 -10.81 30.31 57.44
C LEU A 35 -10.48 31.58 56.63
N ASP A 36 -10.74 32.78 57.17
CA ASP A 36 -10.36 34.03 56.52
C ASP A 36 -8.84 34.19 56.39
N ASN A 37 -8.09 33.75 57.41
CA ASN A 37 -6.63 33.70 57.33
C ASN A 37 -6.16 32.67 56.31
N ASP A 38 -6.76 31.48 56.27
CA ASP A 38 -6.44 30.44 55.29
C ASP A 38 -6.76 30.88 53.86
N ILE A 39 -7.90 31.53 53.62
CA ILE A 39 -8.26 32.12 52.31
C ILE A 39 -7.21 33.16 51.89
N LYS A 40 -6.73 33.97 52.83
CA LYS A 40 -5.69 34.98 52.55
C LYS A 40 -4.36 34.33 52.19
N VAL A 41 -3.96 33.27 52.90
CA VAL A 41 -2.76 32.48 52.59
C VAL A 41 -2.91 31.80 51.23
N MET A 42 -4.03 31.12 50.97
CA MET A 42 -4.32 30.43 49.71
C MET A 42 -4.33 31.39 48.51
N ARG A 43 -4.89 32.60 48.66
CA ARG A 43 -4.83 33.65 47.62
C ARG A 43 -3.39 34.09 47.34
N SER A 44 -2.57 34.23 48.38
CA SER A 44 -1.16 34.59 48.23
C SER A 44 -0.34 33.49 47.53
N GLU A 45 -0.60 32.22 47.87
CA GLU A 45 0.03 31.08 47.21
C GLU A 45 -0.43 30.96 45.75
N THR A 46 -1.72 31.18 45.49
CA THR A 46 -2.25 31.17 44.12
C THR A 46 -1.58 32.24 43.25
N MET A 47 -1.39 33.45 43.79
CA MET A 47 -0.66 34.51 43.08
C MET A 47 0.82 34.14 42.86
N ARG A 48 1.48 33.52 43.85
CA ARG A 48 2.87 33.06 43.69
C ARG A 48 2.98 32.01 42.58
N LEU A 49 2.12 30.99 42.61
CA LEU A 49 2.09 29.93 41.60
C LEU A 49 1.76 30.47 40.21
N GLN A 50 0.85 31.45 40.09
CA GLN A 50 0.56 32.12 38.83
C GLN A 50 1.78 32.87 38.28
N HIS A 51 2.52 33.56 39.16
CA HIS A 51 3.76 34.24 38.76
C HIS A 51 4.81 33.24 38.29
N GLU A 52 5.06 32.17 39.04
CA GLU A 52 5.98 31.09 38.65
C GLU A 52 5.59 30.44 37.31
N GLN A 53 4.30 30.17 37.12
CA GLN A 53 3.79 29.61 35.86
C GLN A 53 4.02 30.56 34.68
N THR A 54 3.85 31.86 34.89
CA THR A 54 4.07 32.88 33.86
C THR A 54 5.55 32.96 33.48
N VAL A 55 6.44 32.95 34.46
CA VAL A 55 7.90 32.93 34.25
C VAL A 55 8.34 31.67 33.52
N MET A 56 7.81 30.50 33.89
CA MET A 56 8.11 29.25 33.17
C MET A 56 7.60 29.28 31.73
N LYS A 57 6.39 29.79 31.48
CA LYS A 57 5.86 29.94 30.12
C LYS A 57 6.72 30.85 29.26
N GLU A 58 7.22 31.95 29.82
CA GLU A 58 8.11 32.87 29.10
C GLU A 58 9.43 32.20 28.74
N LYS A 59 10.05 31.48 29.69
CA LYS A 59 11.26 30.69 29.41
C LYS A 59 11.05 29.64 28.32
N ILE A 60 9.89 28.96 28.32
CA ILE A 60 9.55 27.98 27.28
C ILE A 60 9.42 28.66 25.93
N ARG A 61 8.78 29.84 25.85
CA ARG A 61 8.65 30.62 24.62
C ARG A 61 10.02 31.02 24.07
N ASP A 62 10.86 31.60 24.92
CA ASP A 62 12.18 32.09 24.53
C ASP A 62 13.09 30.94 24.06
N ASN A 63 13.05 29.80 24.75
CA ASN A 63 13.76 28.59 24.31
C ASN A 63 13.19 28.03 23.00
N GLY A 64 11.86 28.10 22.82
CA GLY A 64 11.19 27.68 21.58
C GLY A 64 11.64 28.50 20.37
N GLU A 65 11.84 29.81 20.54
CA GLU A 65 12.37 30.69 19.48
C GLU A 65 13.82 30.36 19.13
N LYS A 66 14.67 30.12 20.13
CA LYS A 66 16.07 29.68 19.92
C LYS A 66 16.13 28.34 19.16
N ILE A 67 15.26 27.38 19.49
CA ILE A 67 15.19 26.10 18.78
C ILE A 67 14.73 26.31 17.33
N LYS A 68 13.77 27.20 17.08
CA LYS A 68 13.31 27.52 15.71
C LYS A 68 14.41 28.13 14.86
N GLN A 69 15.25 28.99 15.43
CA GLN A 69 16.42 29.55 14.74
C GLN A 69 17.42 28.45 14.35
N ASN A 70 17.60 27.43 15.20
CA ASN A 70 18.43 26.27 14.88
C ASN A 70 17.79 25.29 13.88
N LYS A 71 16.45 25.33 13.70
CA LYS A 71 15.71 24.52 12.72
C LYS A 71 15.59 25.18 11.33
N VAL A 72 16.33 26.26 11.07
CA VAL A 72 16.31 26.91 9.77
C VAL A 72 16.98 26.01 8.73
N LEU A 73 16.33 25.84 7.57
CA LEU A 73 16.91 25.13 6.42
C LEU A 73 18.11 25.92 5.86
N PRO A 74 19.19 25.27 5.41
CA PRO A 74 19.34 23.84 5.13
C PRO A 74 20.00 23.02 6.26
N TYR A 75 19.52 21.79 6.48
CA TYR A 75 20.18 20.79 7.31
C TYR A 75 20.73 19.65 6.43
N LEU A 76 21.79 18.99 6.91
CA LEU A 76 22.37 17.80 6.31
C LEU A 76 21.51 16.58 6.63
N VAL A 77 21.45 15.60 5.74
CA VAL A 77 20.77 14.33 6.00
C VAL A 77 21.81 13.28 6.38
N GLY A 78 21.58 12.57 7.48
CA GLY A 78 22.42 11.47 7.96
C GLY A 78 21.59 10.25 8.33
N ASN A 79 22.25 9.10 8.47
CA ASN A 79 21.64 7.87 8.97
C ASN A 79 22.27 7.50 10.31
N VAL A 80 21.45 7.09 11.27
CA VAL A 80 21.94 6.57 12.55
C VAL A 80 22.47 5.16 12.33
N VAL A 81 23.76 4.92 12.54
CA VAL A 81 24.36 3.60 12.34
C VAL A 81 24.24 2.75 13.61
N GLU A 82 24.62 3.32 14.75
CA GLU A 82 24.65 2.65 16.04
C GLU A 82 24.44 3.71 17.13
N ILE A 83 23.74 3.32 18.20
CA ILE A 83 23.57 4.14 19.39
C ILE A 83 24.40 3.47 20.48
N LEU A 84 25.42 4.18 20.95
CA LEU A 84 26.32 3.72 22.00
C LEU A 84 25.91 4.38 23.31
N ASP A 85 25.22 3.62 24.16
CA ASP A 85 24.92 4.07 25.52
C ASP A 85 26.16 3.84 26.38
N VAL A 86 26.96 4.90 26.58
CA VAL A 86 28.08 4.87 27.53
C VAL A 86 27.55 5.35 28.87
N ASP A 87 27.41 4.42 29.82
CA ASP A 87 27.13 4.78 31.21
C ASP A 87 28.28 5.66 31.74
N PRO A 88 28.00 6.85 32.28
CA PRO A 88 29.02 7.74 32.80
C PRO A 88 29.48 7.26 34.18
N GLU A 89 30.13 6.09 34.24
CA GLU A 89 30.92 5.69 35.41
C GLU A 89 32.40 6.03 35.13
N GLY A 90 32.74 7.30 35.31
CA GLY A 90 34.10 7.83 35.25
C GLY A 90 34.11 9.35 35.46
N GLU A 91 34.65 9.78 36.61
CA GLU A 91 34.65 11.16 37.12
C GLU A 91 35.31 12.21 36.20
N GLU A 92 34.82 13.45 36.37
CA GLU A 92 35.47 14.75 36.16
C GLU A 92 36.15 15.02 34.80
N ASP A 93 35.42 15.62 33.86
CA ASP A 93 35.78 16.98 33.41
C ASP A 93 34.68 17.62 32.54
N GLY A 94 34.60 18.94 32.63
CA GLY A 94 33.97 19.91 31.71
C GLY A 94 32.91 19.47 30.69
N ALA A 95 31.70 20.00 30.90
CA ALA A 95 30.83 20.54 29.84
C ALA A 95 30.63 19.68 28.58
N ASN A 96 29.84 18.62 28.71
CA ASN A 96 28.77 18.23 27.80
C ASN A 96 28.17 16.93 28.37
N GLN A 97 27.22 17.07 29.30
CA GLN A 97 26.29 15.98 29.52
C GLN A 97 25.47 15.90 28.22
N ASP A 98 25.82 14.97 27.35
CA ASP A 98 25.21 14.81 26.03
C ASP A 98 23.70 14.61 26.20
N LEU A 99 22.93 15.68 26.00
CA LEU A 99 21.47 15.68 26.04
C LEU A 99 20.85 14.74 24.98
N ASP A 100 21.66 14.17 24.09
CA ASP A 100 21.27 13.13 23.14
C ASP A 100 20.92 11.80 23.83
N SER A 101 21.43 11.53 25.04
CA SER A 101 21.10 10.30 25.80
C SER A 101 19.62 10.18 26.17
N MET A 102 18.86 11.29 26.17
CA MET A 102 17.40 11.26 26.43
C MET A 102 16.54 11.18 25.16
N ARG A 103 17.13 11.33 23.96
CA ARG A 103 16.43 11.16 22.68
C ARG A 103 16.62 9.77 22.07
N SER A 104 17.51 8.95 22.65
CA SER A 104 17.85 7.60 22.20
C SER A 104 16.64 6.66 22.10
N GLU A 105 15.61 6.81 22.94
CA GLU A 105 14.44 5.92 22.92
C GLU A 105 13.64 5.94 21.61
N LYS A 106 13.69 7.04 20.84
CA LYS A 106 12.95 7.17 19.58
C LYS A 106 13.76 6.79 18.35
N LEU A 107 15.07 6.77 18.46
CA LEU A 107 15.96 6.52 17.33
C LEU A 107 16.30 5.04 17.27
N LYS A 108 16.15 4.45 16.09
CA LYS A 108 16.61 3.09 15.82
C LYS A 108 17.79 3.13 14.86
N PRO A 109 18.72 2.17 14.96
CA PRO A 109 19.72 1.95 13.93
C PRO A 109 19.06 1.82 12.55
N GLY A 110 19.49 2.66 11.61
CA GLY A 110 18.96 2.76 10.26
C GLY A 110 17.98 3.91 10.02
N ASP A 111 17.58 4.66 11.05
CA ASP A 111 16.67 5.80 10.89
C ASP A 111 17.38 6.99 10.22
N LEU A 112 16.64 7.68 9.37
CA LEU A 112 17.08 8.86 8.63
C LEU A 112 16.86 10.10 9.51
N VAL A 113 17.90 10.90 9.71
CA VAL A 113 17.86 12.06 10.61
C VAL A 113 18.37 13.33 9.92
N GLY A 114 17.72 14.45 10.23
CA GLY A 114 18.17 15.78 9.87
C GLY A 114 19.22 16.25 10.89
N VAL A 115 20.40 16.59 10.39
CA VAL A 115 21.57 16.97 11.16
C VAL A 115 21.96 18.40 10.82
N ASN A 116 22.28 19.23 11.82
CA ASN A 116 22.76 20.58 11.55
C ASN A 116 24.12 20.53 10.82
N LYS A 117 24.29 21.35 9.78
CA LYS A 117 25.52 21.39 8.97
C LYS A 117 26.77 21.79 9.78
N ASP A 118 26.61 22.68 10.75
CA ASP A 118 27.75 23.28 11.46
C ASP A 118 28.08 22.56 12.76
N SER A 119 27.07 22.09 13.49
CA SER A 119 27.23 21.47 14.82
C SER A 119 27.01 19.97 14.85
N TYR A 120 26.61 19.36 13.73
CA TYR A 120 26.27 17.93 13.61
C TYR A 120 25.25 17.42 14.64
N LEU A 121 24.45 18.31 15.23
CA LEU A 121 23.38 17.95 16.16
C LEU A 121 22.18 17.37 15.41
N VAL A 122 21.60 16.30 15.96
CA VAL A 122 20.36 15.70 15.45
C VAL A 122 19.17 16.63 15.75
N LEU A 123 18.61 17.23 14.71
CA LEU A 123 17.51 18.19 14.80
C LEU A 123 16.16 17.49 14.83
N ASP A 124 15.94 16.60 13.87
CA ASP A 124 14.65 15.93 13.64
C ASP A 124 14.84 14.55 13.01
N THR A 125 13.88 13.67 13.25
CA THR A 125 13.77 12.39 12.54
C THR A 125 13.04 12.62 11.23
N LEU A 126 13.66 12.24 10.12
CA LEU A 126 13.05 12.33 8.81
C LEU A 126 12.24 11.06 8.54
N PRO A 127 11.11 11.15 7.82
CA PRO A 127 10.39 9.96 7.39
C PRO A 127 11.29 9.08 6.51
N ALA A 128 11.08 7.77 6.58
CA ALA A 128 11.85 6.82 5.78
C ALA A 128 11.77 7.19 4.29
N GLU A 129 12.93 7.36 3.66
CA GLU A 129 13.00 7.68 2.25
C GLU A 129 12.96 6.39 1.43
N PHE A 130 11.83 6.14 0.77
CA PHE A 130 11.75 5.11 -0.27
C PHE A 130 12.34 5.62 -1.57
N ASP A 131 12.93 4.71 -2.34
CA ASP A 131 13.39 5.01 -3.69
C ASP A 131 12.28 5.64 -4.53
N SER A 132 12.62 6.71 -5.25
CA SER A 132 11.74 7.38 -6.21
C SER A 132 11.05 6.42 -7.18
N ARG A 133 11.73 5.32 -7.57
CA ARG A 133 11.19 4.28 -8.45
C ARG A 133 10.04 3.52 -7.79
N VAL A 134 10.14 3.24 -6.50
CA VAL A 134 9.09 2.54 -5.75
C VAL A 134 7.86 3.43 -5.58
N LYS A 135 8.06 4.74 -5.35
CA LYS A 135 6.95 5.71 -5.34
C LYS A 135 6.26 5.80 -6.71
N ALA A 136 7.01 5.68 -7.81
CA ALA A 136 6.44 5.62 -9.16
C ALA A 136 5.73 4.28 -9.48
N MET A 137 6.03 3.20 -8.74
CA MET A 137 5.33 1.91 -8.86
C MET A 137 3.99 1.90 -8.13
N GLU A 138 3.76 2.86 -7.25
CA GLU A 138 2.44 3.10 -6.69
C GLU A 138 1.52 3.61 -7.79
N VAL A 139 0.39 2.94 -7.94
CA VAL A 139 -0.61 3.33 -8.90
C VAL A 139 -1.53 4.35 -8.22
N ASP A 140 -1.21 5.64 -8.39
CA ASP A 140 -2.01 6.76 -7.86
C ASP A 140 -3.43 6.81 -8.48
N GLU A 141 -3.58 6.34 -9.72
CA GLU A 141 -4.88 6.27 -10.41
C GLU A 141 -5.51 4.88 -10.30
N ARG A 142 -6.57 4.78 -9.50
CA ARG A 142 -7.36 3.56 -9.33
C ARG A 142 -7.80 3.02 -10.70
N PRO A 143 -7.47 1.76 -11.05
CA PRO A 143 -8.06 1.15 -12.24
C PRO A 143 -9.59 1.13 -12.08
N THR A 144 -10.31 1.56 -13.11
CA THR A 144 -11.79 1.62 -13.13
C THR A 144 -12.41 0.34 -13.71
N GLU A 145 -11.59 -0.65 -14.04
CA GLU A 145 -12.04 -1.90 -14.66
C GLU A 145 -12.85 -2.74 -13.67
N THR A 146 -13.97 -3.27 -14.15
CA THR A 146 -14.88 -4.10 -13.36
C THR A 146 -14.88 -5.55 -13.86
N TYR A 147 -15.30 -6.50 -13.02
CA TYR A 147 -15.42 -7.90 -13.43
C TYR A 147 -16.40 -8.11 -14.59
N THR A 148 -17.35 -7.20 -14.81
CA THR A 148 -18.27 -7.26 -15.95
C THR A 148 -17.59 -7.00 -17.29
N ASP A 149 -16.39 -6.41 -17.26
CA ASP A 149 -15.55 -6.19 -18.44
C ASP A 149 -14.65 -7.40 -18.74
N ILE A 150 -14.71 -8.47 -17.94
CA ILE A 150 -13.93 -9.69 -18.09
C ILE A 150 -14.85 -10.83 -18.55
N GLY A 151 -14.66 -11.29 -19.79
CA GLY A 151 -15.47 -12.36 -20.37
C GLY A 151 -14.91 -13.76 -20.10
N GLY A 152 -15.76 -14.68 -19.63
CA GLY A 152 -15.55 -16.13 -19.71
C GLY A 152 -14.56 -16.75 -18.71
N LEU A 153 -14.10 -16.00 -17.71
CA LEU A 153 -13.16 -16.45 -16.67
C LEU A 153 -13.81 -16.54 -15.29
N GLU A 154 -15.09 -16.93 -15.22
CA GLU A 154 -15.89 -16.93 -13.99
C GLU A 154 -15.25 -17.75 -12.86
N LYS A 155 -14.76 -18.96 -13.19
CA LYS A 155 -14.08 -19.83 -12.23
C LYS A 155 -12.81 -19.20 -11.66
N GLN A 156 -12.00 -18.57 -12.52
CA GLN A 156 -10.76 -17.91 -12.10
C GLN A 156 -11.04 -16.65 -11.28
N ILE A 157 -12.11 -15.92 -11.59
CA ILE A 157 -12.57 -14.77 -10.81
C ILE A 157 -12.95 -15.23 -9.40
N GLU A 158 -13.74 -16.29 -9.27
CA GLU A 158 -14.15 -16.84 -7.98
C GLU A 158 -12.94 -17.27 -7.13
N GLU A 159 -12.02 -18.04 -7.70
CA GLU A 159 -10.79 -18.48 -7.03
C GLU A 159 -9.91 -17.30 -6.56
N LEU A 160 -9.83 -16.22 -7.34
CA LEU A 160 -9.07 -15.02 -6.98
C LEU A 160 -9.77 -14.22 -5.86
N VAL A 161 -11.10 -14.07 -5.95
CA VAL A 161 -11.91 -13.34 -4.98
C VAL A 161 -11.85 -14.04 -3.61
N GLU A 162 -11.98 -15.36 -3.58
CA GLU A 162 -11.84 -16.16 -2.35
C GLU A 162 -10.45 -16.03 -1.72
N ALA A 163 -9.41 -15.91 -2.52
CA ALA A 163 -8.04 -15.86 -2.03
C ALA A 163 -7.60 -14.47 -1.54
N ILE A 164 -8.16 -13.41 -2.09
CA ILE A 164 -7.69 -12.03 -1.85
C ILE A 164 -8.76 -11.16 -1.19
N VAL A 165 -9.95 -11.10 -1.79
CA VAL A 165 -11.03 -10.22 -1.35
C VAL A 165 -11.63 -10.73 -0.03
N LEU A 166 -11.88 -12.04 0.06
CA LEU A 166 -12.52 -12.64 1.22
C LEU A 166 -11.68 -12.46 2.51
N PRO A 167 -10.35 -12.68 2.54
CA PRO A 167 -9.53 -12.37 3.71
C PRO A 167 -9.49 -10.89 4.08
N MET A 168 -9.60 -9.99 3.09
CA MET A 168 -9.58 -8.54 3.34
C MET A 168 -10.89 -8.03 3.92
N GLN A 169 -12.03 -8.53 3.45
CA GLN A 169 -13.36 -8.10 3.91
C GLN A 169 -13.79 -8.83 5.18
N GLU A 170 -13.49 -10.12 5.30
CA GLU A 170 -14.05 -10.98 6.34
C GLU A 170 -12.97 -11.66 7.21
N ALA A 171 -11.98 -10.89 7.65
CA ALA A 171 -10.87 -11.40 8.47
C ALA A 171 -11.33 -12.12 9.76
N GLU A 172 -12.47 -11.74 10.33
CA GLU A 172 -13.02 -12.38 11.54
C GLU A 172 -13.47 -13.83 11.33
N LYS A 173 -13.96 -14.17 10.13
CA LYS A 173 -14.37 -15.56 9.82
C LYS A 173 -13.17 -16.49 9.81
N PHE A 174 -12.03 -16.04 9.30
CA PHE A 174 -10.77 -16.80 9.32
C PHE A 174 -10.27 -17.02 10.74
N LYS A 175 -10.34 -16.00 11.60
CA LYS A 175 -9.97 -16.10 13.03
C LYS A 175 -10.87 -17.06 13.80
N THR A 176 -12.17 -17.00 13.56
CA THR A 176 -13.17 -17.88 14.22
C THR A 176 -12.96 -19.35 13.81
N LEU A 177 -12.67 -19.58 12.53
CA LEU A 177 -12.42 -20.93 12.01
C LEU A 177 -11.00 -21.46 12.34
N GLY A 178 -10.08 -20.58 12.76
CA GLY A 178 -8.70 -20.92 13.12
C GLY A 178 -7.81 -21.26 11.91
N ILE A 179 -8.20 -20.87 10.70
CA ILE A 179 -7.40 -21.10 9.48
C ILE A 179 -6.61 -19.85 9.10
N LYS A 180 -5.39 -20.04 8.59
CA LYS A 180 -4.60 -18.93 8.05
C LYS A 180 -5.05 -18.65 6.62
N PRO A 181 -5.33 -17.38 6.26
CA PRO A 181 -5.67 -17.04 4.88
C PRO A 181 -4.46 -17.29 3.96
N PRO A 182 -4.69 -17.59 2.66
CA PRO A 182 -3.60 -17.73 1.70
C PRO A 182 -2.84 -16.41 1.59
N LYS A 183 -1.51 -16.50 1.46
CA LYS A 183 -0.65 -15.30 1.39
C LYS A 183 -0.58 -14.70 -0.01
N GLY A 184 -0.52 -15.56 -1.02
CA GLY A 184 -0.36 -15.14 -2.40
C GLY A 184 -1.03 -16.06 -3.42
N CYS A 185 -1.31 -15.46 -4.57
CA CYS A 185 -1.89 -16.13 -5.73
C CYS A 185 -0.91 -16.06 -6.90
N LEU A 186 -0.71 -17.18 -7.58
CA LEU A 186 0.02 -17.27 -8.83
C LEU A 186 -0.95 -17.51 -9.98
N MET A 187 -0.99 -16.59 -10.93
CA MET A 187 -1.74 -16.71 -12.18
C MET A 187 -0.79 -17.16 -13.29
N TYR A 188 -1.10 -18.26 -13.96
CA TYR A 188 -0.27 -18.78 -15.06
C TYR A 188 -1.08 -19.16 -16.30
N GLY A 189 -0.42 -19.29 -17.45
CA GLY A 189 -1.02 -19.70 -18.72
C GLY A 189 -0.59 -18.82 -19.91
N PRO A 190 -1.16 -19.01 -21.10
CA PRO A 190 -0.74 -18.29 -22.31
C PRO A 190 -0.86 -16.76 -22.18
N PRO A 191 0.00 -15.99 -22.89
CA PRO A 191 -0.10 -14.53 -22.93
C PRO A 191 -1.39 -14.09 -23.63
N GLY A 192 -1.92 -12.94 -23.23
CA GLY A 192 -3.14 -12.39 -23.82
C GLY A 192 -4.45 -13.04 -23.33
N THR A 193 -4.41 -13.77 -22.21
CA THR A 193 -5.59 -14.34 -21.52
C THR A 193 -6.18 -13.41 -20.45
N GLY A 194 -5.63 -12.21 -20.25
CA GLY A 194 -6.19 -11.21 -19.33
C GLY A 194 -5.73 -11.28 -17.88
N LYS A 195 -4.60 -11.94 -17.57
CA LYS A 195 -4.03 -12.01 -16.21
C LYS A 195 -3.85 -10.63 -15.56
N THR A 196 -3.20 -9.71 -16.26
CA THR A 196 -2.98 -8.33 -15.79
C THR A 196 -4.29 -7.56 -15.64
N LEU A 197 -5.28 -7.82 -16.50
CA LEU A 197 -6.60 -7.18 -16.45
C LEU A 197 -7.37 -7.64 -15.20
N LEU A 198 -7.36 -8.95 -14.90
CA LEU A 198 -8.00 -9.49 -13.70
C LEU A 198 -7.39 -8.93 -12.41
N ALA A 199 -6.06 -8.80 -12.33
CA ALA A 199 -5.40 -8.18 -11.18
C ALA A 199 -5.83 -6.72 -10.96
N ARG A 200 -5.96 -5.95 -12.04
CA ARG A 200 -6.43 -4.56 -11.98
C ARG A 200 -7.89 -4.46 -11.54
N ALA A 201 -8.77 -5.32 -12.04
CA ALA A 201 -10.16 -5.36 -11.60
C ALA A 201 -10.31 -5.75 -10.12
N CYS A 202 -9.45 -6.67 -9.63
CA CYS A 202 -9.41 -7.05 -8.22
C CYS A 202 -8.97 -5.89 -7.31
N ALA A 203 -7.95 -5.14 -7.74
CA ALA A 203 -7.52 -3.93 -7.04
C ALA A 203 -8.61 -2.85 -6.99
N ALA A 204 -9.34 -2.68 -8.10
CA ALA A 204 -10.45 -1.73 -8.18
C ALA A 204 -11.57 -2.05 -7.19
N GLN A 205 -11.95 -3.33 -7.06
CA GLN A 205 -13.03 -3.76 -6.18
C GLN A 205 -12.67 -3.69 -4.69
N THR A 206 -11.43 -4.06 -4.34
CA THR A 206 -10.98 -4.13 -2.93
C THR A 206 -10.71 -2.76 -2.31
N GLN A 207 -10.60 -1.69 -3.12
CA GLN A 207 -10.21 -0.34 -2.67
C GLN A 207 -8.89 -0.32 -1.85
N ALA A 208 -8.06 -1.35 -2.02
CA ALA A 208 -6.75 -1.46 -1.37
C ALA A 208 -5.69 -0.69 -2.18
N CYS A 209 -4.57 -0.35 -1.52
CA CYS A 209 -3.42 0.22 -2.23
C CYS A 209 -2.88 -0.82 -3.23
N TYR A 210 -2.71 -0.43 -4.49
CA TYR A 210 -2.22 -1.31 -5.56
C TYR A 210 -0.81 -0.92 -5.97
N LEU A 211 0.15 -1.79 -5.64
CA LEU A 211 1.54 -1.63 -6.06
C LEU A 211 1.80 -2.52 -7.26
N LYS A 212 2.10 -1.90 -8.41
CA LYS A 212 2.43 -2.63 -9.64
C LYS A 212 3.95 -2.74 -9.76
N LEU A 213 4.43 -3.97 -9.71
CA LEU A 213 5.83 -4.31 -9.87
C LEU A 213 6.01 -5.17 -11.12
N ALA A 214 6.89 -4.76 -12.03
CA ALA A 214 7.21 -5.56 -13.21
C ALA A 214 8.48 -6.38 -12.94
N GLY A 215 8.48 -7.68 -13.20
CA GLY A 215 9.64 -8.55 -13.04
C GLY A 215 10.92 -7.99 -13.68
N PRO A 216 10.89 -7.52 -14.94
CA PRO A 216 12.06 -6.91 -15.57
C PRO A 216 12.58 -5.65 -14.86
N SER A 217 11.72 -4.88 -14.18
CA SER A 217 12.14 -3.67 -13.48
C SER A 217 13.01 -3.94 -12.25
N LEU A 218 12.95 -5.17 -11.73
CA LEU A 218 13.79 -5.62 -10.62
C LEU A 218 15.22 -5.99 -11.05
N VAL A 219 15.42 -6.23 -12.35
CA VAL A 219 16.73 -6.61 -12.90
C VAL A 219 17.53 -5.33 -13.15
N GLN A 220 18.49 -5.05 -12.27
CA GLN A 220 19.33 -3.85 -12.33
C GLN A 220 20.79 -4.21 -12.63
N MET A 221 21.52 -3.26 -13.23
CA MET A 221 22.96 -3.42 -13.50
C MET A 221 23.81 -3.32 -12.22
N PHE A 222 23.32 -2.61 -11.20
CA PHE A 222 24.01 -2.40 -9.94
C PHE A 222 23.69 -3.51 -8.94
N ILE A 223 24.74 -4.08 -8.34
CA ILE A 223 24.64 -5.19 -7.40
C ILE A 223 23.89 -4.74 -6.15
N GLY A 224 22.82 -5.45 -5.79
CA GLY A 224 22.02 -5.20 -4.60
C GLY A 224 20.93 -4.13 -4.76
N ASP A 225 20.88 -3.43 -5.90
CA ASP A 225 19.86 -2.40 -6.16
C ASP A 225 18.47 -3.05 -6.33
N GLY A 226 18.41 -4.19 -7.03
CA GLY A 226 17.18 -4.97 -7.17
C GLY A 226 16.65 -5.48 -5.82
N ALA A 227 17.53 -6.01 -4.98
CA ALA A 227 17.17 -6.47 -3.63
C ALA A 227 16.73 -5.32 -2.70
N LYS A 228 17.36 -4.14 -2.80
CA LYS A 228 16.91 -2.94 -2.09
C LYS A 228 15.50 -2.53 -2.53
N LEU A 229 15.26 -2.49 -3.85
CA LEU A 229 13.98 -2.08 -4.41
C LEU A 229 12.83 -3.01 -3.98
N VAL A 230 13.07 -4.33 -3.90
CA VAL A 230 12.11 -5.29 -3.34
C VAL A 230 11.79 -4.96 -1.88
N ARG A 231 12.80 -4.74 -1.03
CA ARG A 231 12.59 -4.38 0.39
C ARG A 231 11.80 -3.09 0.55
N ASP A 232 12.15 -2.07 -0.23
CA ASP A 232 11.48 -0.76 -0.19
C ASP A 232 10.02 -0.87 -0.65
N ALA A 233 9.73 -1.66 -1.69
CA ALA A 233 8.36 -1.91 -2.16
C ALA A 233 7.48 -2.59 -1.11
N PHE A 234 8.04 -3.58 -0.40
CA PHE A 234 7.33 -4.25 0.69
C PHE A 234 7.19 -3.37 1.94
N ALA A 235 8.17 -2.52 2.24
CA ALA A 235 8.08 -1.56 3.33
C ALA A 235 6.99 -0.49 3.06
N LEU A 236 6.92 0.02 1.83
CA LEU A 236 5.86 0.93 1.41
C LEU A 236 4.47 0.27 1.51
N ALA A 237 4.35 -1.00 1.10
CA ALA A 237 3.11 -1.76 1.23
C ALA A 237 2.68 -1.97 2.69
N LYS A 238 3.63 -2.06 3.65
CA LYS A 238 3.34 -2.12 5.09
C LYS A 238 2.81 -0.80 5.63
N GLU A 239 3.38 0.32 5.21
CA GLU A 239 2.89 1.64 5.59
C GLU A 239 1.47 1.90 5.07
N LYS A 240 1.16 1.41 3.87
CA LYS A 240 -0.13 1.61 3.17
C LYS A 240 -1.11 0.46 3.33
N ALA A 241 -0.96 -0.39 4.35
CA ALA A 241 -1.86 -1.53 4.56
C ALA A 241 -3.32 -1.06 4.80
N PRO A 242 -4.33 -1.66 4.13
CA PRO A 242 -4.31 -2.86 3.28
C PRO A 242 -3.77 -2.62 1.86
N ALA A 243 -2.89 -3.50 1.39
CA ALA A 243 -2.21 -3.37 0.11
C ALA A 243 -2.14 -4.69 -0.68
N ILE A 244 -2.20 -4.57 -2.00
CA ILE A 244 -2.02 -5.66 -2.96
C ILE A 244 -0.78 -5.37 -3.80
N ILE A 245 0.18 -6.28 -3.77
CA ILE A 245 1.39 -6.21 -4.59
C ILE A 245 1.18 -7.13 -5.80
N PHE A 246 1.14 -6.54 -6.99
CA PHE A 246 1.06 -7.27 -8.24
C PHE A 246 2.43 -7.35 -8.91
N ILE A 247 2.96 -8.57 -9.06
CA ILE A 247 4.21 -8.87 -9.75
C ILE A 247 3.87 -9.43 -11.13
N ASP A 248 4.08 -8.65 -12.18
CA ASP A 248 3.94 -9.13 -13.57
C ASP A 248 5.25 -9.76 -14.05
N GLU A 249 5.18 -10.68 -15.01
CA GLU A 249 6.36 -11.32 -15.64
C GLU A 249 7.36 -11.88 -14.60
N LEU A 250 6.84 -12.70 -13.66
CA LEU A 250 7.67 -13.32 -12.62
C LEU A 250 8.79 -14.20 -13.21
N ASP A 251 8.64 -14.66 -14.44
CA ASP A 251 9.66 -15.39 -15.18
C ASP A 251 10.96 -14.61 -15.42
N ALA A 252 10.94 -13.28 -15.38
CA ALA A 252 12.15 -12.47 -15.49
C ALA A 252 13.11 -12.67 -14.31
N ILE A 253 12.57 -12.89 -13.10
CA ILE A 253 13.35 -13.03 -11.86
C ILE A 253 13.32 -14.44 -11.28
N GLY A 254 12.34 -15.25 -11.68
CA GLY A 254 12.02 -16.53 -11.06
C GLY A 254 12.61 -17.75 -11.76
N THR A 255 13.55 -17.58 -12.70
CA THR A 255 14.11 -18.71 -13.47
C THR A 255 14.83 -19.72 -12.59
N LYS A 256 14.65 -21.01 -12.88
CA LYS A 256 15.40 -22.10 -12.25
C LYS A 256 16.91 -21.89 -12.43
N ARG A 257 17.65 -22.23 -11.39
CA ARG A 257 19.12 -22.22 -11.36
C ARG A 257 19.68 -23.03 -12.54
N PHE A 258 20.30 -22.36 -13.49
CA PHE A 258 21.26 -22.98 -14.39
C PHE A 258 22.65 -22.59 -13.93
N ASP A 259 23.53 -23.58 -13.86
CA ASP A 259 24.92 -23.49 -13.43
C ASP A 259 25.79 -22.81 -14.52
N SER A 260 25.31 -21.70 -15.08
CA SER A 260 26.03 -20.91 -16.06
C SER A 260 26.69 -19.71 -15.37
N ASP A 261 28.01 -19.62 -15.47
CA ASP A 261 28.92 -18.64 -14.84
C ASP A 261 28.73 -17.16 -15.26
N LYS A 262 27.53 -16.75 -15.69
CA LYS A 262 27.25 -15.36 -16.04
C LYS A 262 26.95 -14.57 -14.75
N SER A 263 27.81 -13.58 -14.45
CA SER A 263 27.66 -12.70 -13.28
C SER A 263 26.30 -11.99 -13.18
N GLY A 264 25.61 -11.75 -14.31
CA GLY A 264 24.27 -11.15 -14.32
C GLY A 264 23.18 -12.03 -13.70
N ASP A 265 23.25 -13.35 -13.89
CA ASP A 265 22.24 -14.28 -13.37
C ASP A 265 22.31 -14.37 -11.84
N ARG A 266 23.50 -14.13 -11.26
CA ARG A 266 23.70 -14.12 -9.81
C ARG A 266 22.99 -12.96 -9.12
N GLU A 267 22.88 -11.80 -9.77
CA GLU A 267 22.15 -10.65 -9.22
C GLU A 267 20.64 -10.86 -9.25
N VAL A 268 20.12 -11.42 -10.36
CA VAL A 268 18.71 -11.81 -10.48
C VAL A 268 18.34 -12.81 -9.40
N GLN A 269 19.19 -13.81 -9.17
CA GLN A 269 19.02 -14.79 -8.08
C GLN A 269 19.03 -14.14 -6.70
N ARG A 270 19.92 -13.16 -6.45
CA ARG A 270 19.95 -12.44 -5.17
C ARG A 270 18.65 -11.69 -4.92
N THR A 271 18.12 -11.02 -5.94
CA THR A 271 16.84 -10.30 -5.87
C THR A 271 15.66 -11.26 -5.67
N MET A 272 15.68 -12.43 -6.32
CA MET A 272 14.71 -13.50 -6.11
C MET A 272 14.75 -14.04 -4.67
N LEU A 273 15.94 -14.29 -4.11
CA LEU A 273 16.09 -14.74 -2.73
C LEU A 273 15.57 -13.70 -1.73
N GLU A 274 15.80 -12.43 -2.00
CA GLU A 274 15.25 -11.35 -1.17
C GLU A 274 13.72 -11.32 -1.25
N LEU A 275 13.14 -11.45 -2.45
CA LEU A 275 11.68 -11.59 -2.62
C LEU A 275 11.14 -12.78 -1.80
N LEU A 276 11.83 -13.93 -1.83
CA LEU A 276 11.45 -15.09 -1.03
C LEU A 276 11.52 -14.83 0.48
N ASN A 277 12.56 -14.15 0.95
CA ASN A 277 12.73 -13.78 2.35
C ASN A 277 11.60 -12.84 2.80
N GLN A 278 11.24 -11.86 1.97
CA GLN A 278 10.11 -10.97 2.27
C GLN A 278 8.81 -11.77 2.32
N LEU A 279 8.52 -12.62 1.32
CA LEU A 279 7.31 -13.49 1.27
C LEU A 279 7.15 -14.39 2.51
N ASP A 280 8.25 -14.98 3.00
CA ASP A 280 8.25 -15.82 4.20
C ASP A 280 8.11 -14.98 5.48
N GLY A 281 8.77 -13.81 5.52
CA GLY A 281 8.77 -12.85 6.62
C GLY A 281 7.40 -12.23 6.93
N PHE A 282 6.43 -12.29 6.01
CA PHE A 282 5.04 -11.82 6.21
C PHE A 282 4.20 -12.68 7.16
N SER A 283 4.79 -13.60 7.93
CA SER A 283 4.04 -14.47 8.85
C SER A 283 3.19 -13.70 9.90
N SER A 284 3.40 -12.38 10.06
CA SER A 284 2.68 -11.52 10.99
C SER A 284 1.66 -10.54 10.40
N ASP A 285 1.70 -10.19 9.10
CA ASP A 285 0.82 -9.16 8.51
C ASP A 285 -0.18 -9.74 7.49
N GLU A 286 -1.38 -10.06 7.97
CA GLU A 286 -2.47 -10.66 7.17
C GLU A 286 -3.08 -9.71 6.12
N ARG A 287 -2.74 -8.41 6.19
CA ARG A 287 -3.36 -7.32 5.40
C ARG A 287 -2.69 -7.05 4.05
N ILE A 288 -1.54 -7.67 3.78
CA ILE A 288 -0.82 -7.54 2.51
C ILE A 288 -1.00 -8.83 1.73
N LYS A 289 -1.40 -8.71 0.46
CA LYS A 289 -1.59 -9.85 -0.45
C LYS A 289 -0.70 -9.70 -1.67
N VAL A 290 -0.14 -10.82 -2.12
CA VAL A 290 0.73 -10.84 -3.31
C VAL A 290 0.03 -11.58 -4.44
N ILE A 291 -0.06 -10.94 -5.59
CA ILE A 291 -0.50 -11.54 -6.84
C ILE A 291 0.71 -11.61 -7.77
N ALA A 292 1.07 -12.79 -8.24
CA ALA A 292 2.10 -12.94 -9.24
C ALA A 292 1.50 -13.47 -10.55
N ALA A 293 1.95 -12.95 -11.68
CA ALA A 293 1.59 -13.44 -13.00
C ALA A 293 2.83 -13.98 -13.72
N THR A 294 2.68 -15.12 -14.38
CA THR A 294 3.69 -15.70 -15.27
C THR A 294 3.03 -16.27 -16.52
N ASN A 295 3.74 -16.23 -17.65
CA ASN A 295 3.30 -16.93 -18.85
C ASN A 295 3.76 -18.40 -18.84
N ARG A 296 4.84 -18.68 -18.10
CA ARG A 296 5.56 -19.96 -18.13
C ARG A 296 5.83 -20.45 -16.71
N ILE A 297 5.06 -21.43 -16.27
CA ILE A 297 5.24 -22.04 -14.94
C ILE A 297 6.39 -23.08 -14.92
N ASP A 298 6.76 -23.62 -16.09
CA ASP A 298 7.80 -24.65 -16.27
C ASP A 298 9.21 -24.17 -15.87
N ILE A 299 9.49 -22.89 -16.14
CA ILE A 299 10.80 -22.25 -15.89
C ILE A 299 10.95 -21.70 -14.47
N LEU A 300 9.87 -21.63 -13.69
CA LEU A 300 9.91 -21.04 -12.35
C LEU A 300 10.60 -21.92 -11.32
N ASP A 301 11.38 -21.32 -10.42
CA ASP A 301 12.00 -22.02 -9.30
C ASP A 301 10.93 -22.69 -8.41
N PRO A 302 11.03 -24.00 -8.13
CA PRO A 302 10.13 -24.70 -7.21
C PRO A 302 10.03 -24.07 -5.82
N ALA A 303 11.05 -23.30 -5.40
CA ALA A 303 11.03 -22.56 -4.15
C ALA A 303 9.87 -21.53 -4.11
N LEU A 304 9.55 -20.86 -5.22
CA LEU A 304 8.43 -19.92 -5.29
C LEU A 304 7.08 -20.64 -5.21
N LEU A 305 7.01 -21.88 -5.73
CA LEU A 305 5.79 -22.69 -5.83
C LEU A 305 5.44 -23.48 -4.56
N ARG A 306 6.27 -23.38 -3.52
CA ARG A 306 6.08 -24.06 -2.24
C ARG A 306 4.96 -23.38 -1.44
N SER A 307 4.17 -24.18 -0.73
CA SER A 307 3.15 -23.69 0.19
C SER A 307 3.78 -22.81 1.29
N GLY A 308 3.08 -21.73 1.65
CA GLY A 308 3.57 -20.67 2.54
C GLY A 308 4.02 -19.40 1.80
N ARG A 309 4.01 -19.41 0.46
CA ARG A 309 4.36 -18.28 -0.42
C ARG A 309 3.23 -18.04 -1.44
N LEU A 310 3.25 -18.78 -2.54
CA LEU A 310 2.22 -18.77 -3.59
C LEU A 310 1.32 -19.99 -3.42
N ASP A 311 0.34 -19.86 -2.52
CA ASP A 311 -0.52 -20.97 -2.10
C ASP A 311 -1.54 -21.35 -3.17
N ARG A 312 -2.18 -20.35 -3.79
CA ARG A 312 -3.18 -20.56 -4.83
C ARG A 312 -2.55 -20.44 -6.21
N LYS A 313 -2.79 -21.43 -7.07
CA LYS A 313 -2.28 -21.50 -8.44
C LYS A 313 -3.49 -21.52 -9.37
N ILE A 314 -3.71 -20.41 -10.05
CA ILE A 314 -4.86 -20.19 -10.92
C ILE A 314 -4.39 -20.33 -12.36
N GLU A 315 -4.95 -21.30 -13.05
CA GLU A 315 -4.68 -21.53 -14.47
C GLU A 315 -5.63 -20.74 -15.35
N PHE A 316 -5.06 -20.06 -16.34
CA PHE A 316 -5.79 -19.35 -17.37
C PHE A 316 -5.74 -20.16 -18.67
N PRO A 317 -6.80 -20.93 -18.97
CA PRO A 317 -6.91 -21.62 -20.25
C PRO A 317 -7.18 -20.62 -21.38
N LEU A 318 -7.10 -21.11 -22.61
CA LEU A 318 -7.63 -20.38 -23.76
C LEU A 318 -9.17 -20.26 -23.65
N PRO A 319 -9.77 -19.18 -24.17
CA PRO A 319 -11.21 -18.96 -24.04
C PRO A 319 -12.03 -19.98 -24.86
N ASN A 320 -13.02 -20.57 -24.21
CA ASN A 320 -14.05 -21.41 -24.83
C ASN A 320 -14.92 -20.60 -25.81
N GLU A 321 -15.68 -21.27 -26.69
CA GLU A 321 -16.58 -20.62 -27.66
C GLU A 321 -17.51 -19.56 -27.00
N THR A 322 -18.15 -19.92 -25.89
CA THR A 322 -19.01 -18.99 -25.13
C THR A 322 -18.23 -17.81 -24.54
N ALA A 323 -17.01 -18.05 -24.06
CA ALA A 323 -16.12 -17.00 -23.56
C ALA A 323 -15.71 -16.04 -24.68
N ARG A 324 -15.41 -16.56 -25.89
CA ARG A 324 -15.05 -15.73 -27.05
C ARG A 324 -16.19 -14.83 -27.48
N ALA A 325 -17.41 -15.35 -27.56
CA ALA A 325 -18.61 -14.57 -27.86
C ALA A 325 -18.75 -13.41 -26.86
N ARG A 326 -18.59 -13.70 -25.55
CA ARG A 326 -18.69 -12.68 -24.50
C ARG A 326 -17.58 -11.63 -24.57
N ILE A 327 -16.35 -12.02 -24.88
CA ILE A 327 -15.21 -11.09 -25.05
C ILE A 327 -15.45 -10.15 -26.24
N LEU A 328 -15.92 -10.68 -27.36
CA LEU A 328 -16.27 -9.89 -28.54
C LEU A 328 -17.38 -8.88 -28.20
N GLU A 329 -18.43 -9.33 -27.51
CA GLU A 329 -19.54 -8.47 -27.09
C GLU A 329 -19.06 -7.32 -26.18
N ILE A 330 -18.19 -7.58 -25.21
CA ILE A 330 -17.67 -6.55 -24.30
C ILE A 330 -16.88 -5.48 -25.08
N HIS A 331 -16.02 -5.90 -26.00
CA HIS A 331 -15.21 -4.97 -26.80
C HIS A 331 -16.04 -4.22 -27.85
N SER A 332 -17.13 -4.82 -28.33
CA SER A 332 -18.02 -4.18 -29.29
C SER A 332 -18.99 -3.18 -28.67
N ARG A 333 -19.21 -3.18 -27.34
CA ARG A 333 -20.09 -2.20 -26.64
C ARG A 333 -19.73 -0.73 -26.88
N LYS A 334 -18.46 -0.45 -27.17
CA LYS A 334 -17.98 0.92 -27.47
C LYS A 334 -18.22 1.34 -28.92
N MET A 335 -18.63 0.42 -29.78
CA MET A 335 -18.77 0.60 -31.22
C MET A 335 -20.24 0.66 -31.65
N THR A 336 -20.52 1.30 -32.78
CA THR A 336 -21.86 1.34 -33.38
C THR A 336 -22.09 0.11 -34.24
N LEU A 337 -22.88 -0.83 -33.72
CA LEU A 337 -23.18 -2.11 -34.36
C LEU A 337 -24.49 -2.03 -35.16
N ALA A 338 -24.58 -2.81 -36.24
CA ALA A 338 -25.86 -3.13 -36.88
C ALA A 338 -26.53 -4.34 -36.18
N GLU A 339 -27.84 -4.51 -36.40
CA GLU A 339 -28.65 -5.56 -35.74
C GLU A 339 -28.37 -6.98 -36.30
N ASP A 340 -27.58 -7.08 -37.36
CA ASP A 340 -27.20 -8.33 -38.05
C ASP A 340 -26.03 -9.07 -37.38
N VAL A 341 -25.37 -8.46 -36.39
CA VAL A 341 -24.15 -9.02 -35.80
C VAL A 341 -24.46 -10.17 -34.84
N ASN A 342 -24.19 -11.39 -35.27
CA ASN A 342 -24.23 -12.58 -34.43
C ASN A 342 -22.86 -12.95 -33.85
N PHE A 343 -22.67 -12.75 -32.54
CA PHE A 343 -21.41 -13.07 -31.85
C PHE A 343 -21.15 -14.57 -31.66
N GLU A 344 -22.19 -15.42 -31.64
CA GLU A 344 -22.02 -16.86 -31.52
C GLU A 344 -21.37 -17.44 -32.79
N GLU A 345 -21.78 -16.96 -33.95
CA GLU A 345 -21.19 -17.35 -35.23
C GLU A 345 -19.73 -16.90 -35.34
N LEU A 346 -19.44 -15.64 -34.97
CA LEU A 346 -18.07 -15.12 -34.92
C LEU A 346 -17.18 -15.90 -33.94
N ALA A 347 -17.74 -16.37 -32.82
CA ALA A 347 -17.02 -17.19 -31.86
C ALA A 347 -16.64 -18.57 -32.42
N ARG A 348 -17.49 -19.16 -33.28
CA ARG A 348 -17.18 -20.40 -33.99
C ARG A 348 -16.09 -20.23 -35.05
N SER A 349 -16.01 -19.07 -35.69
CA SER A 349 -14.97 -18.78 -36.68
C SER A 349 -13.60 -18.44 -36.07
N THR A 350 -13.52 -18.22 -34.75
CA THR A 350 -12.33 -17.75 -34.03
C THR A 350 -11.68 -18.85 -33.18
N ASP A 351 -11.36 -19.99 -33.79
CA ASP A 351 -10.72 -21.09 -33.08
C ASP A 351 -9.29 -20.76 -32.63
N GLU A 352 -8.98 -21.13 -31.38
CA GLU A 352 -7.70 -20.86 -30.70
C GLU A 352 -7.31 -19.39 -30.59
N PHE A 353 -8.27 -18.47 -30.63
CA PHE A 353 -8.00 -17.04 -30.41
C PHE A 353 -7.80 -16.75 -28.93
N ASN A 354 -6.77 -15.96 -28.59
CA ASN A 354 -6.63 -15.39 -27.26
C ASN A 354 -7.49 -14.11 -27.11
N ALA A 355 -7.72 -13.65 -25.88
CA ALA A 355 -8.55 -12.46 -25.65
C ALA A 355 -7.95 -11.19 -26.30
N ALA A 356 -6.61 -11.10 -26.36
CA ALA A 356 -5.93 -10.01 -27.06
C ALA A 356 -6.22 -10.00 -28.58
N GLN A 357 -6.30 -11.17 -29.22
CA GLN A 357 -6.64 -11.32 -30.64
C GLN A 357 -8.10 -11.00 -30.90
N LEU A 358 -9.03 -11.43 -30.03
CA LEU A 358 -10.44 -11.06 -30.16
C LEU A 358 -10.66 -9.55 -30.06
N LYS A 359 -9.92 -8.88 -29.16
CA LYS A 359 -9.88 -7.42 -29.10
C LYS A 359 -9.33 -6.82 -30.39
N ALA A 360 -8.24 -7.38 -30.93
CA ALA A 360 -7.67 -6.92 -32.20
C ALA A 360 -8.67 -7.09 -33.36
N THR A 361 -9.41 -8.19 -33.42
CA THR A 361 -10.47 -8.43 -34.41
C THR A 361 -11.53 -7.34 -34.39
N CYS A 362 -11.98 -6.91 -33.21
CA CYS A 362 -12.94 -5.81 -33.10
C CYS A 362 -12.37 -4.48 -33.64
N VAL A 363 -11.09 -4.21 -33.36
CA VAL A 363 -10.42 -3.00 -33.85
C VAL A 363 -10.24 -3.03 -35.37
N GLU A 364 -9.82 -4.16 -35.93
CA GLU A 364 -9.65 -4.32 -37.39
C GLU A 364 -10.99 -4.23 -38.12
N ALA A 365 -12.06 -4.83 -37.57
CA ALA A 365 -13.41 -4.69 -38.12
C ALA A 365 -13.84 -3.21 -38.21
N GLY A 366 -13.54 -2.41 -37.17
CA GLY A 366 -13.80 -0.97 -37.17
C GLY A 366 -12.97 -0.21 -38.22
N MET A 367 -11.71 -0.61 -38.44
CA MET A 367 -10.85 -0.01 -39.47
C MET A 367 -11.33 -0.32 -40.89
N MET A 368 -11.85 -1.53 -41.12
CA MET A 368 -12.44 -1.91 -42.40
C MET A 368 -13.73 -1.14 -42.69
N ALA A 369 -14.63 -1.05 -41.71
CA ALA A 369 -15.85 -0.26 -41.83
C ALA A 369 -15.53 1.21 -42.14
N LEU A 370 -14.50 1.78 -41.49
CA LEU A 370 -14.06 3.15 -41.74
C LEU A 370 -13.50 3.33 -43.16
N ARG A 371 -12.75 2.33 -43.68
CA ARG A 371 -12.19 2.37 -45.05
C ARG A 371 -13.28 2.35 -46.12
N GLU A 372 -14.38 1.67 -45.86
CA GLU A 372 -15.56 1.62 -46.73
C GLU A 372 -16.49 2.84 -46.59
N GLY A 373 -16.23 3.70 -45.60
CA GLY A 373 -17.08 4.84 -45.29
C GLY A 373 -18.41 4.47 -44.61
N ALA A 374 -18.50 3.26 -44.04
CA ALA A 374 -19.66 2.80 -43.29
C ALA A 374 -19.69 3.46 -41.90
N SER A 375 -20.89 3.83 -41.44
CA SER A 375 -21.12 4.42 -40.10
C SER A 375 -21.47 3.38 -39.03
N LYS A 376 -21.77 2.15 -39.44
CA LYS A 376 -22.11 1.02 -38.59
C LYS A 376 -21.27 -0.18 -39.00
N LEU A 377 -20.89 -1.01 -38.03
CA LEU A 377 -20.23 -2.29 -38.29
C LEU A 377 -21.27 -3.36 -38.58
N ASN A 378 -21.13 -4.03 -39.72
CA ASN A 378 -21.93 -5.19 -40.13
C ASN A 378 -21.20 -6.49 -39.78
N HIS A 379 -21.90 -7.62 -39.89
CA HIS A 379 -21.30 -8.94 -39.65
C HIS A 379 -20.11 -9.24 -40.58
N GLU A 380 -20.17 -8.80 -41.85
CA GLU A 380 -19.10 -9.00 -42.83
C GLU A 380 -17.77 -8.34 -42.42
N HIS A 381 -17.82 -7.16 -41.80
CA HIS A 381 -16.62 -6.45 -41.33
C HIS A 381 -15.90 -7.25 -40.25
N PHE A 382 -16.64 -7.93 -39.37
CA PHE A 382 -16.04 -8.81 -38.37
C PHE A 382 -15.39 -10.04 -39.00
N LEU A 383 -16.03 -10.67 -40.00
CA LEU A 383 -15.44 -11.81 -40.72
C LEU A 383 -14.14 -11.43 -41.44
N SER A 384 -14.13 -10.28 -42.12
CA SER A 384 -12.92 -9.77 -42.76
C SER A 384 -11.83 -9.44 -41.74
N GLY A 385 -12.20 -8.86 -40.59
CA GLY A 385 -11.28 -8.61 -39.47
C GLY A 385 -10.69 -9.90 -38.89
N ILE A 386 -11.49 -10.98 -38.77
CA ILE A 386 -10.99 -12.31 -38.35
C ILE A 386 -9.96 -12.81 -39.37
N SER A 387 -10.27 -12.73 -40.66
CA SER A 387 -9.35 -13.18 -41.73
C SER A 387 -8.02 -12.42 -41.70
N GLU A 388 -8.03 -11.12 -41.39
CA GLU A 388 -6.80 -10.32 -41.29
C GLU A 388 -5.97 -10.68 -40.05
N VAL A 389 -6.61 -10.91 -38.91
CA VAL A 389 -5.91 -11.37 -37.69
C VAL A 389 -5.35 -12.79 -37.89
N GLN A 390 -6.07 -13.66 -38.61
CA GLN A 390 -5.58 -15.00 -38.96
C GLN A 390 -4.43 -14.97 -39.97
N SER A 391 -4.47 -14.09 -40.97
CA SER A 391 -3.40 -14.00 -41.98
C SER A 391 -2.09 -13.51 -41.37
N LYS A 392 -2.15 -12.59 -40.41
CA LYS A 392 -0.99 -12.20 -39.57
C LYS A 392 -0.37 -13.39 -38.82
N LYS A 393 -1.13 -14.47 -38.56
CA LYS A 393 -0.65 -15.73 -37.96
C LYS A 393 -0.07 -16.70 -39.00
N LYS A 394 -0.57 -16.68 -40.25
CA LYS A 394 -0.25 -17.63 -41.34
C LYS A 394 0.67 -17.05 -42.41
N ASN A 395 1.76 -16.38 -42.04
CA ASN A 395 2.81 -16.00 -43.01
C ASN A 395 3.64 -17.18 -43.55
N ASP A 396 3.22 -18.43 -43.33
CA ASP A 396 3.66 -19.57 -44.12
C ASP A 396 2.73 -19.73 -45.32
N LEU A 397 3.23 -19.38 -46.51
CA LEU A 397 2.53 -19.57 -47.78
C LEU A 397 2.09 -21.03 -47.94
N MET A 398 0.81 -21.31 -47.74
CA MET A 398 0.22 -22.59 -48.11
C MET A 398 -0.13 -22.58 -49.60
N TYR A 399 0.77 -23.13 -50.42
CA TYR A 399 0.47 -23.54 -51.79
C TYR A 399 -0.27 -24.88 -51.77
N PHE A 400 -1.54 -24.89 -51.41
CA PHE A 400 -2.40 -26.04 -51.70
C PHE A 400 -3.65 -25.57 -52.43
N ALA A 401 -3.84 -26.16 -53.61
CA ALA A 401 -4.92 -25.92 -54.56
C ALA A 401 -6.22 -26.62 -54.11
#